data_AF-A0A842WDV8-F1
#
_entry.id   AF-A0A842WDV8-F1
#
_cell.length_a   1.000
_cell.length_b   1.000
_cell.length_c   1.000
_cell.angle_alpha   90.00
_cell.angle_beta   90.00
_cell.angle_gamma   90.00
#
_symmetry.space_group_name_H-M   'P 1'
#
loop_
_entity.id
_entity.type
_entity.pdbx_description
1 polymer ?
#
loop_
_entity_poly.entity_id
_entity_poly.type
_entity_poly.pdbx_seq_one_letter_code
_entity_poly.pdbx_strand_id
1 'polypeptide(L)'
;MMESVRVNVLLPEKLLRESKSLVEKGYFSNFSEIVRESLRREIINYKIGLGELTEKDLELLEWVRHEKAAGNILSEKDMAKHGLKV
;
A
#
# COMPACT_ATOMS: atom_id res chain seq x y z
N MET A 1 -12.33 9.83 -14.04
CA MET A 1 -10.93 9.69 -14.49
C MET A 1 -10.05 9.92 -13.28
N MET A 2 -9.13 8.99 -12.97
CA MET A 2 -8.25 9.15 -11.81
C MET A 2 -7.15 10.14 -12.17
N GLU A 3 -7.11 11.27 -11.47
CA GLU A 3 -6.15 12.33 -11.72
C GLU A 3 -4.76 11.87 -11.24
N SER A 4 -3.77 11.84 -12.13
CA SER A 4 -2.41 11.41 -11.79
C SER A 4 -1.49 12.61 -11.67
N VAL A 5 -0.88 12.79 -10.50
CA VAL A 5 0.03 13.90 -10.19
C VAL A 5 1.44 13.35 -10.03
N ARG A 6 2.42 14.02 -10.65
CA ARG A 6 3.84 13.67 -10.50
C ARG A 6 4.38 14.30 -9.23
N VAL A 7 5.03 13.49 -8.39
CA VAL A 7 5.73 13.95 -7.19
C VAL A 7 7.22 13.65 -7.36
N ASN A 8 8.07 14.67 -7.16
CA ASN A 8 9.52 14.53 -7.16
C ASN A 8 10.01 14.53 -5.70
N VAL A 9 10.89 13.61 -5.34
CA VAL A 9 11.38 13.46 -3.97
C VAL A 9 12.89 13.27 -3.98
N LEU A 10 13.59 13.94 -3.06
CA LEU A 10 15.01 13.69 -2.80
C LEU A 10 15.14 12.70 -1.65
N LEU A 11 16.02 11.72 -1.80
CA LEU A 11 16.26 10.69 -0.79
C LEU A 11 17.70 10.73 -0.28
N PRO A 12 17.91 10.46 1.03
CA PRO A 12 19.22 10.09 1.54
C PRO A 12 19.78 8.86 0.80
N GLU A 13 21.09 8.83 0.55
CA GLU A 13 21.72 7.74 -0.21
C GLU A 13 21.44 6.35 0.36
N LYS A 14 21.41 6.22 1.69
CA LYS A 14 21.16 4.94 2.36
C LYS A 14 19.77 4.40 1.98
N LEU A 15 18.75 5.25 2.03
CA LEU A 15 17.38 4.91 1.63
C LEU A 15 17.30 4.55 0.14
N LEU A 16 18.02 5.28 -0.71
CA LEU A 16 18.11 4.95 -2.12
C LEU A 16 18.72 3.54 -2.34
N ARG A 17 19.81 3.21 -1.65
CA ARG A 17 20.44 1.87 -1.74
C ARG A 17 19.50 0.77 -1.27
N GLU A 18 18.84 0.96 -0.13
CA GLU A 18 17.90 -0.03 0.41
C GLU A 18 16.71 -0.26 -0.52
N SER A 19 16.10 0.82 -1.03
CA SER A 19 14.98 0.73 -1.96
C SER A 19 15.36 0.02 -3.28
N LYS A 20 16.55 0.27 -3.83
CA LYS A 20 17.06 -0.46 -5.00
C LYS A 20 17.21 -1.95 -4.72
N SER A 21 17.78 -2.33 -3.57
CA SER A 21 17.92 -3.73 -3.19
C SER A 21 16.58 -4.46 -3.09
N LEU A 22 15.53 -3.77 -2.64
CA LEU A 22 14.17 -4.35 -2.59
C LEU A 22 13.60 -4.63 -3.98
N VAL A 23 13.85 -3.75 -4.96
CA VAL A 23 13.45 -3.97 -6.35
C VAL A 23 14.25 -5.11 -6.98
N GLU A 24 15.57 -5.12 -6.79
CA GLU A 24 16.46 -6.16 -7.35
C GLU A 24 16.12 -7.56 -6.85
N LYS A 25 15.69 -7.68 -5.58
CA LYS A 25 15.23 -8.94 -4.99
C LYS A 25 13.82 -9.36 -5.43
N GLY A 26 13.14 -8.54 -6.23
CA GLY A 26 11.80 -8.84 -6.73
C GLY A 26 10.68 -8.64 -5.72
N TYR A 27 10.94 -8.00 -4.57
CA TYR A 27 9.88 -7.69 -3.60
C TYR A 27 8.93 -6.59 -4.10
N PHE A 28 9.41 -5.74 -5.01
CA PHE A 28 8.65 -4.69 -5.67
C PHE A 28 9.06 -4.62 -7.14
N SER A 29 8.12 -4.25 -8.01
CA SER A 29 8.37 -4.11 -9.46
C SER A 29 9.23 -2.89 -9.80
N ASN A 30 9.11 -1.80 -9.04
CA ASN A 30 9.89 -0.58 -9.23
C ASN A 30 9.86 0.33 -7.99
N PHE A 31 10.70 1.36 -8.01
CA PHE A 31 10.78 2.34 -6.95
C PHE A 31 9.46 3.10 -6.71
N SER A 32 8.73 3.44 -7.77
CA SER A 32 7.44 4.15 -7.63
C SER A 32 6.39 3.30 -6.89
N GLU A 33 6.44 1.98 -7.04
CA GLU A 33 5.61 1.07 -6.25
C GLU A 33 5.97 1.13 -4.77
N ILE A 34 7.27 1.10 -4.43
CA ILE A 34 7.73 1.24 -3.03
C ILE A 34 7.20 2.52 -2.40
N VAL A 35 7.29 3.65 -3.12
CA VAL A 35 6.81 4.95 -2.61
C VAL A 35 5.30 4.92 -2.39
N ARG A 36 4.52 4.43 -3.36
CA ARG A 36 3.05 4.34 -3.22
C ARG A 36 2.65 3.45 -2.05
N GLU A 37 3.27 2.28 -1.91
CA GLU A 37 2.98 1.34 -0.82
C GLU A 37 3.36 1.91 0.55
N SER A 38 4.48 2.62 0.63
CA SER A 38 4.91 3.27 1.88
C SER A 38 3.94 4.37 2.30
N LEU A 39 3.51 5.22 1.36
CA LEU A 39 2.51 6.27 1.62
C LEU A 39 1.16 5.69 2.05
N ARG A 40 0.69 4.63 1.37
CA ARG A 40 -0.55 3.94 1.75
C ARG A 40 -0.50 3.42 3.18
N ARG A 41 0.60 2.73 3.55
CA ARG A 41 0.79 2.20 4.91
C ARG A 41 0.76 3.31 5.94
N GLU A 42 1.44 4.42 5.68
CA GLU A 42 1.53 5.51 6.66
C GLU A 42 0.21 6.25 6.84
N ILE A 43 -0.54 6.48 5.75
CA ILE A 43 -1.89 7.04 5.82
C ILE A 43 -2.82 6.13 6.64
N ILE A 44 -2.75 4.81 6.42
CA ILE A 44 -3.55 3.84 7.16
C ILE A 44 -3.18 3.87 8.65
N ASN A 45 -1.88 3.81 8.98
CA ASN A 45 -1.41 3.87 10.36
C ASN A 45 -1.89 5.13 11.07
N TYR A 46 -1.82 6.28 10.40
CA TYR A 46 -2.28 7.54 10.94
C TYR A 46 -3.80 7.54 11.19
N LYS A 47 -4.59 7.05 10.23
CA LYS A 47 -6.04 6.93 10.39
C LYS A 47 -6.45 5.99 11.52
N ILE A 48 -5.74 4.87 11.70
CA ILE A 48 -5.93 3.98 12.85
C ILE A 48 -5.65 4.73 14.15
N GLY A 49 -4.50 5.41 14.23
CA GLY A 49 -4.10 6.14 15.43
C GLY A 49 -5.06 7.28 15.82
N LEU A 50 -5.73 7.89 14.83
CA LEU A 50 -6.73 8.92 15.05
C LEU A 50 -8.15 8.37 15.30
N GLY A 51 -8.37 7.06 15.19
CA GLY A 51 -9.71 6.47 15.26
C GLY A 51 -10.62 6.85 14.09
N GLU A 52 -10.05 7.28 12.95
CA GLU A 52 -10.78 7.63 11.73
C GLU A 52 -11.19 6.40 10.91
N LEU A 53 -10.60 5.23 11.20
CA LEU A 53 -11.03 3.97 10.60
C LEU A 53 -12.27 3.43 11.31
N THR A 54 -13.25 3.04 10.51
CA THR A 54 -14.44 2.33 10.99
C THR A 54 -14.11 0.86 11.28
N GLU A 55 -14.97 0.17 12.04
CA GLU A 55 -14.83 -1.27 12.27
C GLU A 55 -14.73 -2.06 10.95
N LYS A 56 -15.46 -1.65 9.91
CA LYS A 56 -15.39 -2.25 8.58
C LYS A 56 -14.04 -2.08 7.91
N ASP A 57 -13.39 -0.95 8.11
CA ASP A 57 -12.05 -0.70 7.56
C ASP A 57 -11.01 -1.62 8.24
N LEU A 58 -11.20 -1.92 9.53
CA LEU A 58 -10.35 -2.85 10.28
C LEU A 58 -10.57 -4.30 9.84
N GLU A 59 -11.82 -4.76 9.76
CA GLU A 59 -12.17 -6.10 9.28
C GLU A 59 -11.60 -6.38 7.89
N LEU A 60 -11.66 -5.37 7.03
CA LEU A 60 -11.12 -5.44 5.69
C LEU A 60 -9.59 -5.55 5.68
N LEU A 61 -8.89 -4.78 6.53
CA LEU A 61 -7.43 -4.88 6.64
C LEU A 61 -7.01 -6.27 7.10
N GLU A 62 -7.77 -6.89 8.00
CA GLU A 62 -7.54 -8.28 8.42
C GLU A 62 -7.76 -9.26 7.26
N TRP A 63 -8.84 -9.09 6.50
CA TRP A 63 -9.10 -9.91 5.32
C TRP A 63 -7.97 -9.80 4.27
N VAL A 64 -7.54 -8.58 3.93
CA VAL A 64 -6.42 -8.36 2.99
C VAL A 64 -5.13 -9.01 3.48
N ARG A 65 -4.85 -8.97 4.79
CA ARG A 65 -3.68 -9.63 5.39
C ARG A 65 -3.78 -11.14 5.25
N HIS A 66 -4.96 -11.71 5.49
CA HIS A 66 -5.20 -13.15 5.36
C HIS A 66 -5.02 -13.63 3.91
N GLU A 67 -5.62 -12.95 2.95
CA GLU A 67 -5.51 -13.28 1.51
C GLU A 67 -4.06 -13.17 1.00
N LYS A 68 -3.33 -12.14 1.44
CA LYS A 68 -1.91 -12.01 1.12
C LYS A 68 -1.06 -13.13 1.71
N ALA A 69 -1.36 -13.57 2.94
CA ALA A 69 -0.69 -14.70 3.56
C ALA A 69 -0.98 -16.03 2.81
N ALA A 70 -2.17 -16.15 2.21
CA ALA A 70 -2.54 -17.27 1.35
C ALA A 70 -1.92 -17.21 -0.06
N GLY A 71 -1.25 -16.11 -0.43
CA GLY A 71 -0.63 -15.92 -1.74
C GLY A 71 -1.60 -15.45 -2.83
N ASN A 72 -2.81 -15.02 -2.46
CA ASN A 72 -3.82 -14.57 -3.41
C ASN A 72 -3.54 -13.13 -3.87
N ILE A 73 -3.72 -12.88 -5.17
CA ILE A 73 -3.65 -11.53 -5.75
C ILE A 73 -5.06 -10.95 -5.74
N LEU A 74 -5.27 -9.92 -4.93
CA LEU A 74 -6.57 -9.25 -4.82
C LEU A 74 -6.76 -8.24 -5.95
N SER A 75 -7.85 -8.37 -6.70
CA SER A 75 -8.25 -7.36 -7.67
C SER A 75 -9.06 -6.24 -7.02
N GLU A 76 -9.08 -5.06 -7.64
CA GLU A 76 -9.92 -3.94 -7.21
C GLU A 76 -11.42 -4.33 -7.16
N LYS A 77 -11.85 -5.32 -7.95
CA LYS A 77 -13.23 -5.84 -7.91
C LYS A 77 -13.51 -6.69 -6.68
N ASP A 78 -12.53 -7.45 -6.20
CA ASP A 78 -12.68 -8.28 -5.00
C ASP A 78 -12.72 -7.40 -3.75
N MET A 79 -11.88 -6.35 -3.78
CA MET A 79 -11.91 -5.25 -2.81
C MET A 79 -13.28 -4.54 -2.80
N ALA A 80 -13.84 -4.23 -3.97
CA ALA A 80 -15.13 -3.54 -4.05
C ALA A 80 -16.33 -4.39 -3.61
N LYS A 81 -16.30 -5.71 -3.83
CA LYS A 81 -17.34 -6.64 -3.35
C LYS A 81 -17.40 -6.70 -1.82
N HIS A 82 -16.28 -6.44 -1.15
CA HIS A 82 -16.22 -6.35 0.31
C HIS A 82 -16.50 -4.92 0.84
N GLY A 83 -17.01 -4.01 0.00
CA GLY A 83 -17.53 -2.71 0.42
C GLY A 83 -16.58 -1.54 0.22
N LEU A 84 -15.43 -1.72 -0.44
CA LEU A 84 -14.55 -0.60 -0.80
C LEU A 84 -15.03 0.11 -2.05
N LYS A 85 -15.07 1.45 -2.00
CA LYS A 85 -14.86 2.25 -3.20
C LYS A 85 -13.36 2.55 -3.27
N VAL A 86 -12.64 1.85 -4.16
CA VAL A 86 -11.26 2.23 -4.54
C VAL A 86 -11.32 3.48 -5.40
#